data_AF-A0AAW0NCM3-F1
#
_entry.id   AF-A0AAW0NCM3-F1
#
_cell.length_a   1.000
_cell.length_b   1.000
_cell.length_c   1.000
_cell.angle_alpha   90.00
_cell.angle_beta   90.00
_cell.angle_gamma   90.00
#
_symmetry.space_group_name_H-M   'P 1'
#
loop_
_entity.id
_entity.type
_entity.pdbx_description
1 polymer ?
#
loop_
_entity_poly.entity_id
_entity_poly.type
_entity_poly.pdbx_seq_one_letter_code
_entity_poly.pdbx_strand_id
1 'polypeptide(L)'
;MASLLRVVVTSCSAPVFSGVSCLKLQKASTVKTSLRFFRTHPALARCASPGIPYKQITVGVPKEIFQNERRVALSPAGVQALIKQGFNVVVEAGAGESSKFPDEQYTQAGAAIKELKDVLASDVVVKVRAPVFNPALGVHEVDMLKDAATLISFIYPAQNPELMDMLSKKKATVLAMDQVPRITIAQGFDALSSMANIAGYKAVVLAANSFGRFFTGQITAAGKVPLQRC
;
A
#
# COMPACT_ATOMS: atom_id res chain seq x y z
N MET A 1 8.95 -38.11 -51.98
CA MET A 1 7.57 -37.74 -52.34
C MET A 1 7.36 -36.32 -51.83
N ALA A 2 7.70 -35.31 -52.63
CA ALA A 2 6.80 -34.64 -53.57
C ALA A 2 5.64 -33.99 -52.81
N SER A 3 5.66 -32.65 -52.64
CA SER A 3 4.79 -31.71 -53.36
C SER A 3 3.94 -30.97 -52.31
N LEU A 4 3.46 -29.72 -52.40
CA LEU A 4 3.36 -28.63 -53.37
C LEU A 4 2.75 -27.46 -52.52
N LEU A 5 3.29 -26.23 -52.46
CA LEU A 5 3.17 -25.09 -53.40
C LEU A 5 2.21 -23.99 -52.87
N ARG A 6 2.63 -22.73 -53.13
CA ARG A 6 1.96 -21.39 -53.09
C ARG A 6 2.34 -20.56 -51.85
N VAL A 7 3.25 -19.57 -51.90
CA VAL A 7 3.45 -18.41 -52.80
C VAL A 7 2.20 -17.53 -52.92
N VAL A 8 2.19 -16.39 -52.23
CA VAL A 8 1.89 -15.06 -52.82
C VAL A 8 2.74 -14.01 -52.09
N VAL A 9 3.61 -13.36 -52.85
CA VAL A 9 4.28 -12.10 -52.55
C VAL A 9 3.44 -11.01 -53.21
N THR A 10 3.06 -9.98 -52.47
CA THR A 10 2.66 -8.65 -53.01
C THR A 10 3.12 -7.62 -51.97
N SER A 11 4.29 -7.01 -52.13
CA SER A 11 4.61 -5.88 -53.02
C SER A 11 4.02 -4.55 -52.55
N CYS A 12 4.86 -3.71 -51.95
CA CYS A 12 4.96 -2.26 -52.19
C CYS A 12 6.17 -1.74 -51.39
N SER A 13 7.37 -1.69 -51.99
CA SER A 13 7.94 -0.56 -52.74
C SER A 13 8.80 0.38 -51.87
N ALA A 14 10.08 0.00 -51.74
CA ALA A 14 11.30 0.76 -52.09
C ALA A 14 11.58 2.21 -51.57
N PRO A 15 12.87 2.64 -51.52
CA PRO A 15 13.50 3.32 -50.38
C PRO A 15 14.12 4.70 -50.72
N VAL A 16 14.53 5.49 -49.72
CA VAL A 16 15.38 6.68 -49.92
C VAL A 16 16.47 6.77 -48.83
N PHE A 17 17.55 6.03 -49.03
CA PHE A 17 18.89 6.45 -48.57
C PHE A 17 19.87 6.06 -49.67
N SER A 18 20.13 7.04 -50.54
CA SER A 18 21.16 6.99 -51.57
C SER A 18 22.53 7.13 -50.95
N GLY A 19 23.43 6.20 -51.25
CA GLY A 19 24.86 6.43 -51.10
C GLY A 19 25.65 5.31 -50.42
N VAL A 20 25.72 4.13 -51.03
CA VAL A 20 26.88 3.25 -50.83
C VAL A 20 27.25 2.58 -52.15
N SER A 21 28.49 2.81 -52.55
CA SER A 21 29.18 2.27 -53.70
C SER A 21 29.34 0.74 -53.62
N CYS A 22 29.16 0.10 -54.77
CA CYS A 22 29.32 -1.33 -54.99
C CYS A 22 30.78 -1.77 -54.77
N LEU A 23 31.02 -2.63 -53.77
CA LEU A 23 32.28 -3.36 -53.61
C LEU A 23 32.03 -4.87 -53.75
N LYS A 24 32.84 -5.47 -54.62
CA LYS A 24 32.81 -6.87 -55.08
C LYS A 24 32.78 -7.88 -53.94
N LEU A 25 31.89 -8.87 -54.05
CA LEU A 25 31.91 -10.09 -53.25
C LEU A 25 33.19 -10.90 -53.52
N GLN A 26 34.05 -11.04 -52.51
CA GLN A 26 35.04 -12.12 -52.45
C GLN A 26 34.52 -13.25 -51.56
N LYS A 27 34.63 -14.49 -52.04
CA LYS A 27 34.37 -15.71 -51.26
C LYS A 27 35.37 -15.80 -50.11
N ALA A 28 34.87 -15.83 -48.88
CA ALA A 28 35.65 -16.24 -47.71
C ALA A 28 34.89 -17.34 -46.97
N SER A 29 35.44 -18.54 -47.04
CA SER A 29 35.07 -19.70 -46.23
C SER A 29 35.58 -19.50 -44.80
N THR A 30 34.71 -19.20 -43.85
CA THR A 30 34.94 -19.53 -42.44
C THR A 30 33.60 -19.55 -41.72
N VAL A 31 33.27 -20.69 -41.12
CA VAL A 31 32.12 -20.83 -40.21
C VAL A 31 32.35 -19.89 -39.02
N LYS A 32 31.72 -18.72 -39.03
CA LYS A 32 31.66 -17.83 -37.87
C LYS A 32 30.47 -18.26 -37.03
N THR A 33 30.75 -18.88 -35.89
CA THR A 33 29.82 -19.06 -34.78
C THR A 33 29.17 -17.70 -34.49
N SER A 34 27.90 -17.56 -34.85
CA SER A 34 27.08 -16.40 -34.51
C SER A 34 26.86 -16.40 -33.00
N LEU A 35 27.80 -15.83 -32.24
CA LEU A 35 27.55 -15.43 -30.87
C LEU A 35 26.49 -14.33 -30.92
N ARG A 36 25.24 -14.69 -30.60
CA ARG A 36 24.19 -13.72 -30.31
C ARG A 36 24.64 -12.93 -29.08
N PHE A 37 25.25 -11.78 -29.30
CA PHE A 37 25.46 -10.81 -28.23
C PHE A 37 24.09 -10.28 -27.81
N PHE A 38 23.54 -10.85 -26.74
CA PHE A 38 22.54 -10.15 -25.95
C PHE A 38 23.22 -8.90 -25.38
N ARG A 39 23.07 -7.76 -26.06
CA ARG A 39 23.27 -6.46 -25.42
C ARG A 39 22.13 -6.30 -24.43
N THR A 40 22.37 -6.67 -23.17
CA THR A 40 21.56 -6.16 -22.07
C THR A 40 21.65 -4.63 -22.16
N HIS A 41 20.54 -3.94 -22.44
CA HIS A 41 20.52 -2.49 -22.44
C HIS A 41 20.89 -2.01 -21.03
N PRO A 42 22.09 -1.44 -20.80
CA PRO A 42 22.46 -0.93 -19.47
C PRO A 42 21.68 0.36 -19.14
N ALA A 43 20.89 0.86 -20.09
CA ALA A 43 20.14 2.10 -20.00
C ALA A 43 19.08 2.09 -18.89
N LEU A 44 18.58 0.91 -18.47
CA LEU A 44 17.62 0.83 -17.37
C LEU A 44 18.25 0.96 -15.97
N ALA A 45 19.59 0.97 -15.86
CA ALA A 45 20.27 1.12 -14.58
C ALA A 45 20.45 2.59 -14.13
N ARG A 46 20.03 3.58 -14.93
CA ARG A 46 20.29 5.01 -14.70
C ARG A 46 19.02 5.85 -14.63
N CYS A 47 18.06 5.48 -13.76
CA CYS A 47 17.04 6.41 -13.25
C CYS A 47 16.69 6.11 -11.79
N ALA A 48 17.65 5.69 -10.96
CA ALA A 48 17.44 5.78 -9.51
C ALA A 48 17.74 7.23 -9.10
N SER A 49 16.72 8.07 -9.02
CA SER A 49 16.85 9.34 -8.31
C SER A 49 17.40 9.04 -6.91
N PRO A 50 18.39 9.80 -6.39
CA PRO A 50 18.85 9.59 -5.03
C PRO A 50 17.64 9.74 -4.10
N GLY A 51 17.33 8.69 -3.35
CA GLY A 51 16.22 8.72 -2.39
C GLY A 51 16.41 9.83 -1.37
N ILE A 52 15.31 10.41 -0.91
CA ILE A 52 15.34 11.42 0.16
C ILE A 52 15.78 10.70 1.45
N PRO A 53 16.74 11.24 2.22
CA PRO A 53 17.18 10.62 3.46
C PRO A 53 16.06 10.61 4.52
N TYR A 54 15.97 9.54 5.30
CA TYR A 54 14.89 9.32 6.28
C TYR A 54 14.73 10.45 7.31
N LYS A 55 15.84 11.08 7.73
CA LYS A 55 15.82 12.19 8.69
C LYS A 55 15.07 13.43 8.21
N GLN A 56 14.88 13.58 6.90
CA GLN A 56 14.15 14.70 6.30
C GLN A 56 12.66 14.38 6.12
N ILE A 57 12.25 13.12 6.27
CA ILE A 57 10.87 12.68 6.05
C ILE A 57 10.15 12.65 7.39
N THR A 58 8.99 13.32 7.43
CA THR A 58 8.10 13.30 8.58
C THR A 58 6.89 12.41 8.31
N VAL A 59 6.61 11.51 9.24
CA VAL A 59 5.44 10.62 9.24
C VAL A 59 4.39 11.16 10.20
N GLY A 60 3.21 11.50 9.68
CA GLY A 60 2.08 12.02 10.43
C GLY A 60 1.01 10.96 10.71
N VAL A 61 0.53 10.91 11.96
CA VAL A 61 -0.56 10.05 12.43
C VAL A 61 -1.71 10.92 12.93
N PRO A 62 -2.70 11.26 12.09
CA PRO A 62 -3.85 12.03 12.51
C PRO A 62 -4.87 11.14 13.25
N LYS A 63 -5.77 11.78 13.99
CA LYS A 63 -6.90 11.15 14.64
C LYS A 63 -7.98 10.81 13.60
N GLU A 64 -8.66 9.69 13.81
CA GLU A 64 -9.79 9.30 12.96
C GLU A 64 -11.05 10.08 13.37
N ILE A 65 -11.70 10.70 12.38
CA ILE A 65 -12.90 11.54 12.58
C ILE A 65 -14.19 10.73 12.34
N PHE A 66 -14.06 9.55 11.71
CA PHE A 66 -15.21 8.72 11.38
C PHE A 66 -15.95 8.25 12.65
N GLN A 67 -17.28 8.25 12.59
CA GLN A 67 -18.12 7.91 13.72
C GLN A 67 -17.78 6.54 14.30
N ASN A 68 -17.57 6.47 15.62
CA ASN A 68 -17.22 5.26 16.36
C ASN A 68 -15.93 4.55 15.89
N GLU A 69 -15.08 5.21 15.12
CA GLU A 69 -13.75 4.67 14.81
C GLU A 69 -12.86 4.82 16.04
N ARG A 70 -12.34 3.69 16.52
CA ARG A 70 -11.53 3.64 17.75
C ARG A 70 -10.08 3.27 17.50
N ARG A 71 -9.76 2.77 16.30
CA ARG A 71 -8.41 2.34 15.93
C ARG A 71 -7.53 3.56 15.64
N VAL A 72 -6.23 3.37 15.80
CA VAL A 72 -5.19 4.32 15.43
C VAL A 72 -4.25 3.67 14.43
N ALA A 73 -3.68 4.43 13.50
CA ALA A 73 -2.87 3.89 12.42
C ALA A 73 -1.51 3.33 12.91
N LEU A 74 -0.90 3.98 13.93
CA LEU A 74 0.34 3.52 14.55
C LEU A 74 0.18 3.37 16.06
N SER A 75 0.63 2.23 16.57
CA SER A 75 0.84 2.00 18.00
C SER A 75 2.19 2.59 18.45
N PRO A 76 2.39 2.85 19.77
CA PRO A 76 3.67 3.31 20.28
C PRO A 76 4.86 2.40 19.90
N ALA A 77 4.64 1.08 19.80
CA ALA A 77 5.65 0.14 19.33
C ALA A 77 6.01 0.34 17.84
N GLY A 78 5.02 0.65 16.99
CA GLY A 78 5.24 0.99 15.59
C GLY A 78 6.02 2.29 15.43
N VAL A 79 5.73 3.28 16.28
CA VAL A 79 6.47 4.56 16.33
C VAL A 79 7.94 4.33 16.66
N GLN A 80 8.25 3.51 17.67
CA GLN A 80 9.64 3.17 18.01
C GLN A 80 10.38 2.51 16.85
N ALA A 81 9.71 1.66 16.07
CA ALA A 81 10.31 1.01 14.90
C ALA A 81 10.67 2.02 13.79
N LEU A 82 9.79 2.99 13.53
CA LEU A 82 10.04 4.05 12.54
C LEU A 82 11.17 4.99 12.97
N ILE A 83 11.22 5.34 14.25
CA ILE A 83 12.30 6.19 14.79
C ILE A 83 13.65 5.46 14.72
N LYS A 84 13.68 4.14 15.00
CA LYS A 84 14.89 3.31 14.82
C LYS A 84 15.38 3.30 13.36
N GLN A 85 14.48 3.40 12.39
CA GLN A 85 14.83 3.53 10.97
C GLN A 85 15.30 4.95 10.60
N GLY A 86 15.04 5.94 11.46
CA GLY A 86 15.49 7.32 11.30
C GLY A 86 14.44 8.30 10.79
N PHE A 87 13.16 7.93 10.80
CA PHE A 87 12.05 8.83 10.48
C PHE A 87 11.68 9.72 11.67
N ASN A 88 11.20 10.93 11.38
CA ASN A 88 10.54 11.77 12.39
C ASN A 88 9.05 11.42 12.41
N VAL A 89 8.50 11.16 13.61
CA VAL A 89 7.08 10.81 13.75
C VAL A 89 6.36 11.91 14.51
N VAL A 90 5.27 12.38 13.93
CA VAL A 90 4.34 13.33 14.56
C VAL A 90 2.97 12.69 14.71
N VAL A 91 2.36 12.85 15.88
CA VAL A 91 1.07 12.26 16.24
C VAL A 91 0.13 13.38 16.66
N GLU A 92 -1.13 13.31 16.24
CA GLU A 92 -2.15 14.26 16.71
C GLU A 92 -2.50 14.00 18.18
N ALA A 93 -2.68 15.08 18.95
CA ALA A 93 -3.12 15.00 20.34
C ALA A 93 -4.43 14.19 20.47
N GLY A 94 -4.43 13.21 21.37
CA GLY A 94 -5.60 12.36 21.62
C GLY A 94 -5.97 11.40 20.47
N ALA A 95 -5.07 11.14 19.51
CA ALA A 95 -5.31 10.16 18.43
C ALA A 95 -5.43 8.73 18.98
N GLY A 96 -4.66 8.40 20.03
CA GLY A 96 -4.60 7.06 20.59
C GLY A 96 -5.59 6.76 21.73
N GLU A 97 -6.29 7.77 22.26
CA GLU A 97 -7.14 7.63 23.45
C GLU A 97 -8.20 6.53 23.31
N SER A 98 -8.87 6.49 22.15
CA SER A 98 -9.90 5.48 21.87
C SER A 98 -9.34 4.06 21.73
N SER A 99 -8.05 3.94 21.40
CA SER A 99 -7.28 2.70 21.35
C SER A 99 -6.58 2.37 22.68
N LYS A 100 -6.81 3.16 23.74
CA LYS A 100 -6.15 3.04 25.06
C LYS A 100 -4.63 3.29 25.02
N PHE A 101 -4.17 4.11 24.08
CA PHE A 101 -2.79 4.61 24.03
C PHE A 101 -2.79 6.08 24.40
N PRO A 102 -2.46 6.46 25.65
CA PRO A 102 -2.35 7.86 26.04
C PRO A 102 -1.16 8.52 25.34
N ASP A 103 -1.27 9.83 25.14
CA ASP A 103 -0.28 10.65 24.46
C ASP A 103 1.13 10.51 25.05
N GLU A 104 1.25 10.31 26.37
CA GLU A 104 2.52 10.08 27.07
C GLU A 104 3.30 8.88 26.51
N GLN A 105 2.62 7.82 26.08
CA GLN A 105 3.28 6.64 25.49
C GLN A 105 3.89 6.95 24.13
N TYR A 106 3.29 7.87 23.37
CA TYR A 106 3.84 8.32 22.10
C TYR A 106 5.07 9.22 22.32
N THR A 107 5.02 10.10 23.31
CA THR A 107 6.17 10.94 23.68
C THR A 107 7.35 10.09 24.18
N GLN A 108 7.08 9.08 25.00
CA GLN A 108 8.09 8.11 25.47
C GLN A 108 8.67 7.27 24.33
N ALA A 109 7.87 6.97 23.31
CA ALA A 109 8.33 6.31 22.08
C ALA A 109 9.23 7.22 21.21
N GLY A 110 9.24 8.52 21.47
CA GLY A 110 10.03 9.53 20.75
C GLY A 110 9.27 10.27 19.64
N ALA A 111 7.94 10.15 19.59
CA ALA A 111 7.12 10.97 18.69
C ALA A 111 6.87 12.36 19.29
N ALA A 112 6.67 13.34 18.42
CA ALA A 112 6.20 14.67 18.81
C ALA A 112 4.68 14.76 18.69
N ILE A 113 4.02 15.31 19.70
CA ILE A 113 2.58 15.57 19.66
C ILE A 113 2.34 16.94 19.01
N LYS A 114 1.44 17.01 18.03
CA LYS A 114 1.12 18.24 17.30
C LYS A 114 -0.39 18.39 17.06
N GLU A 115 -0.80 19.56 16.57
CA GLU A 115 -2.17 19.81 16.11
C GLU A 115 -2.44 19.14 14.76
N LEU A 116 -3.72 18.89 14.47
CA LEU A 116 -4.20 18.18 13.27
C LEU A 116 -3.64 18.77 11.96
N LYS A 117 -3.58 20.10 11.84
CA LYS A 117 -3.09 20.78 10.63
C LYS A 117 -1.62 20.46 10.34
N ASP A 118 -0.79 20.46 11.37
CA ASP A 118 0.63 20.16 11.24
C ASP A 118 0.89 18.68 10.95
N VAL A 119 0.04 17.80 11.49
CA VAL A 119 0.13 16.35 11.28
C VAL A 119 -0.23 16.00 9.84
N LEU A 120 -1.31 16.58 9.28
CA LEU A 120 -1.72 16.38 7.89
C LEU A 120 -0.76 17.02 6.87
N ALA A 121 0.00 18.03 7.28
CA ALA A 121 1.03 18.66 6.46
C ALA A 121 2.35 17.85 6.37
N SER A 122 2.40 16.64 6.94
CA SER A 122 3.56 15.75 6.91
C SER A 122 3.84 15.18 5.51
N ASP A 123 5.06 14.73 5.26
CA ASP A 123 5.45 14.14 3.97
C ASP A 123 4.80 12.79 3.73
N VAL A 124 4.66 11.98 4.80
CA VAL A 124 3.93 10.72 4.79
C VAL A 124 2.81 10.80 5.81
N VAL A 125 1.58 10.57 5.38
CA VAL A 125 0.41 10.54 6.27
C VAL A 125 -0.10 9.11 6.33
N VAL A 126 -0.21 8.56 7.54
CA VAL A 126 -0.68 7.19 7.76
C VAL A 126 -2.03 7.24 8.47
N LYS A 127 -3.07 6.77 7.80
CA LYS A 127 -4.44 6.68 8.32
C LYS A 127 -4.95 5.26 8.25
N VAL A 128 -5.96 4.96 9.06
CA VAL A 128 -6.69 3.71 8.95
C VAL A 128 -7.66 3.82 7.77
N ARG A 129 -8.56 4.81 7.81
CA ARG A 129 -9.59 4.98 6.77
C ARG A 129 -9.20 6.04 5.75
N ALA A 130 -9.92 6.05 4.64
CA ALA A 130 -9.82 7.10 3.64
C ALA A 130 -10.06 8.48 4.29
N PRO A 131 -9.38 9.53 3.82
CA PRO A 131 -9.64 10.88 4.27
C PRO A 131 -11.10 11.29 4.01
N VAL A 132 -11.72 11.95 4.99
CA VAL A 132 -13.14 12.36 4.90
C VAL A 132 -13.28 13.88 5.07
N PHE A 133 -14.49 14.39 4.80
CA PHE A 133 -14.85 15.74 5.16
C PHE A 133 -14.83 15.90 6.68
N ASN A 134 -14.08 16.88 7.19
CA ASN A 134 -14.05 17.17 8.62
C ASN A 134 -15.17 18.15 8.98
N PRO A 135 -16.23 17.73 9.71
CA PRO A 135 -17.33 18.61 10.06
C PRO A 135 -16.93 19.70 11.06
N ALA A 136 -15.88 19.50 11.86
CA ALA A 136 -15.42 20.48 12.85
C ALA A 136 -14.67 21.65 12.23
N LEU A 137 -13.94 21.41 11.13
CA LEU A 137 -13.17 22.43 10.42
C LEU A 137 -13.86 22.94 9.15
N GLY A 138 -14.91 22.26 8.69
CA GLY A 138 -15.63 22.61 7.46
C GLY A 138 -14.80 22.41 6.18
N VAL A 139 -13.72 21.63 6.25
CA VAL A 139 -12.75 21.43 5.15
C VAL A 139 -12.51 19.94 4.97
N HIS A 140 -12.25 19.53 3.73
CA HIS A 140 -11.90 18.14 3.41
C HIS A 140 -10.46 17.86 3.84
N GLU A 141 -10.19 16.70 4.47
CA GLU A 141 -8.82 16.36 4.92
C GLU A 141 -7.81 16.34 3.77
N VAL A 142 -8.26 16.01 2.55
CA VAL A 142 -7.42 16.04 1.33
C VAL A 142 -6.90 17.44 1.03
N ASP A 143 -7.66 18.50 1.34
CA ASP A 143 -7.22 19.88 1.09
C ASP A 143 -6.12 20.32 2.04
N MET A 144 -6.06 19.72 3.22
CA MET A 144 -5.03 19.96 4.25
C MET A 144 -3.74 19.17 3.98
N LEU A 145 -3.76 18.21 3.06
CA LEU A 145 -2.55 17.50 2.67
C LEU A 145 -1.59 18.42 1.91
N LYS A 146 -0.30 18.23 2.18
CA LYS A 146 0.80 18.83 1.43
C LYS A 146 0.81 18.30 -0.01
N ASP A 147 1.20 19.16 -0.94
CA ASP A 147 1.37 18.75 -2.35
C ASP A 147 2.48 17.70 -2.45
N ALA A 148 2.24 16.65 -3.24
CA ALA A 148 3.15 15.50 -3.38
C ALA A 148 3.42 14.70 -2.09
N ALA A 149 2.55 14.81 -1.07
CA ALA A 149 2.59 13.92 0.09
C ALA A 149 2.27 12.46 -0.26
N THR A 150 2.76 11.53 0.55
CA THR A 150 2.44 10.10 0.46
C THR A 150 1.36 9.75 1.46
N LEU A 151 0.21 9.25 1.01
CA LEU A 151 -0.89 8.81 1.86
C LEU A 151 -0.94 7.28 1.90
N ILE A 152 -0.93 6.70 3.10
CA ILE A 152 -1.10 5.26 3.33
C ILE A 152 -2.40 5.06 4.11
N SER A 153 -3.41 4.45 3.46
CA SER A 153 -4.71 4.19 4.10
C SER A 153 -5.56 3.21 3.30
N PHE A 154 -6.72 2.81 3.84
CA PHE A 154 -7.75 2.12 3.05
C PHE A 154 -8.51 3.12 2.19
N ILE A 155 -8.47 2.96 0.87
CA ILE A 155 -9.04 3.94 -0.07
C ILE A 155 -10.25 3.38 -0.82
N TYR A 156 -10.24 2.09 -1.16
CA TYR A 156 -11.29 1.47 -1.97
C TYR A 156 -11.49 2.22 -3.31
N PRO A 157 -10.47 2.19 -4.21
CA PRO A 157 -10.41 3.01 -5.41
C PRO A 157 -11.61 2.83 -6.34
N ALA A 158 -12.16 1.61 -6.42
CA ALA A 158 -13.27 1.29 -7.30
C ALA A 158 -14.60 1.90 -6.84
N GLN A 159 -14.73 2.19 -5.53
CA GLN A 159 -15.95 2.71 -4.92
C GLN A 159 -15.93 4.24 -4.82
N ASN A 160 -14.74 4.86 -4.74
CA ASN A 160 -14.57 6.28 -4.43
C ASN A 160 -13.82 7.03 -5.55
N PRO A 161 -14.40 7.20 -6.74
CA PRO A 161 -13.75 7.91 -7.85
C PRO A 161 -13.52 9.40 -7.53
N GLU A 162 -14.46 10.05 -6.85
CA GLU A 162 -14.36 11.49 -6.49
C GLU A 162 -13.16 11.77 -5.57
N LEU A 163 -12.89 10.88 -4.62
CA LEU A 163 -11.75 10.98 -3.72
C LEU A 163 -10.42 10.82 -4.46
N MET A 164 -10.40 9.97 -5.49
CA MET A 164 -9.22 9.84 -6.37
C MET A 164 -8.98 11.08 -7.20
N ASP A 165 -10.02 11.73 -7.72
CA ASP A 165 -9.89 12.98 -8.45
C ASP A 165 -9.34 14.10 -7.55
N MET A 166 -9.77 14.17 -6.30
CA MET A 166 -9.23 15.13 -5.32
C MET A 166 -7.75 14.87 -5.00
N LEU A 167 -7.37 13.61 -4.75
CA LEU A 167 -5.98 13.23 -4.48
C LEU A 167 -5.07 13.46 -5.69
N SER A 168 -5.60 13.23 -6.89
CA SER A 168 -4.91 13.48 -8.16
C SER A 168 -4.59 14.97 -8.34
N LYS A 169 -5.54 15.87 -8.04
CA LYS A 169 -5.32 17.33 -8.08
C LYS A 169 -4.18 17.78 -7.17
N LYS A 170 -4.03 17.14 -6.01
CA LYS A 170 -2.95 17.37 -5.03
C LYS A 170 -1.60 16.73 -5.40
N LYS A 171 -1.56 15.97 -6.51
CA LYS A 171 -0.40 15.17 -6.94
C LYS A 171 0.12 14.24 -5.83
N ALA A 172 -0.77 13.80 -4.94
CA ALA A 172 -0.41 12.94 -3.82
C ALA A 172 -0.10 11.52 -4.31
N THR A 173 0.88 10.87 -3.69
CA THR A 173 1.17 9.45 -3.91
C THR A 173 0.34 8.63 -2.94
N VAL A 174 -0.56 7.79 -3.42
CA VAL A 174 -1.51 7.06 -2.56
C VAL A 174 -1.18 5.57 -2.58
N LEU A 175 -0.91 5.00 -1.41
CA LEU A 175 -0.73 3.58 -1.19
C LEU A 175 -1.99 3.01 -0.53
N ALA A 176 -2.81 2.35 -1.34
CA ALA A 176 -4.06 1.74 -0.93
C ALA A 176 -3.82 0.39 -0.27
N MET A 177 -4.04 0.29 1.05
CA MET A 177 -3.83 -0.95 1.81
C MET A 177 -4.83 -2.05 1.46
N ASP A 178 -5.95 -1.72 0.81
CA ASP A 178 -6.92 -2.68 0.30
C ASP A 178 -6.47 -3.37 -1.00
N GLN A 179 -5.57 -2.75 -1.77
CA GLN A 179 -5.08 -3.27 -3.05
C GLN A 179 -3.74 -4.03 -2.93
N VAL A 180 -3.39 -4.47 -1.72
CA VAL A 180 -2.19 -5.30 -1.52
C VAL A 180 -2.41 -6.65 -2.23
N PRO A 181 -1.53 -7.06 -3.15
CA PRO A 181 -1.69 -8.32 -3.87
C PRO A 181 -1.57 -9.50 -2.92
N ARG A 182 -2.46 -10.48 -3.07
CA ARG A 182 -2.49 -11.70 -2.25
C ARG A 182 -1.45 -12.71 -2.75
N ILE A 183 -0.18 -12.41 -2.47
CA ILE A 183 0.99 -13.25 -2.80
C ILE A 183 1.79 -13.54 -1.53
N THR A 184 2.54 -14.65 -1.52
CA THR A 184 3.25 -15.16 -0.33
C THR A 184 4.22 -14.13 0.28
N ILE A 185 4.91 -13.35 -0.54
CA ILE A 185 5.85 -12.32 -0.08
C ILE A 185 5.17 -11.10 0.57
N ALA A 186 3.90 -10.83 0.23
CA ALA A 186 3.16 -9.66 0.69
C ALA A 186 2.21 -9.97 1.85
N GLN A 187 2.09 -11.25 2.24
CA GLN A 187 1.16 -11.70 3.27
C GLN A 187 1.39 -11.02 4.64
N GLY A 188 2.64 -10.66 4.95
CA GLY A 188 2.97 -9.93 6.19
C GLY A 188 2.45 -8.49 6.24
N PHE A 189 2.05 -7.93 5.10
CA PHE A 189 1.55 -6.56 4.97
C PHE A 189 0.05 -6.49 4.66
N ASP A 190 -0.63 -7.64 4.56
CA ASP A 190 -2.06 -7.69 4.26
C ASP A 190 -2.90 -7.25 5.47
N ALA A 191 -3.34 -5.99 5.42
CA ALA A 191 -4.17 -5.39 6.44
C ALA A 191 -5.60 -5.97 6.46
N LEU A 192 -6.14 -6.43 5.33
CA LEU A 192 -7.48 -7.03 5.27
C LEU A 192 -7.50 -8.38 6.00
N SER A 193 -6.45 -9.20 5.81
CA SER A 193 -6.31 -10.48 6.51
C SER A 193 -6.23 -10.30 8.03
N SER A 194 -5.47 -9.30 8.49
CA SER A 194 -5.36 -8.96 9.92
C SER A 194 -6.71 -8.52 10.51
N MET A 195 -7.45 -7.65 9.80
CA MET A 195 -8.77 -7.20 10.24
C MET A 195 -9.82 -8.33 10.22
N ALA A 196 -9.78 -9.22 9.22
CA ALA A 196 -10.66 -10.37 9.13
C ALA A 196 -10.46 -11.34 10.30
N ASN A 197 -9.22 -11.57 10.72
CA ASN A 197 -8.91 -12.40 11.89
C ASN A 197 -9.49 -11.79 13.18
N ILE A 198 -9.27 -10.48 13.41
CA ILE A 198 -9.82 -9.78 14.58
C ILE A 198 -11.35 -9.80 14.57
N ALA A 199 -11.98 -9.60 13.41
CA ALA A 199 -13.43 -9.64 13.26
C ALA A 199 -13.98 -11.04 13.56
N GLY A 200 -13.35 -12.10 13.06
CA GLY A 200 -13.74 -13.49 13.34
C GLY A 200 -13.68 -13.82 14.82
N TYR A 201 -12.58 -13.46 15.49
CA TYR A 201 -12.46 -13.63 16.94
C TYR A 201 -13.54 -12.86 17.71
N LYS A 202 -13.75 -11.58 17.36
CA LYS A 202 -14.75 -10.75 18.04
C LYS A 202 -16.18 -11.27 17.80
N ALA A 203 -16.48 -11.82 16.64
CA ALA A 203 -17.78 -12.42 16.34
C ALA A 203 -18.09 -13.58 17.30
N VAL A 204 -17.12 -14.46 17.56
CA VAL A 204 -17.28 -15.57 18.52
C VAL A 204 -17.51 -15.05 19.94
N VAL A 205 -16.77 -14.03 20.37
CA VAL A 205 -16.96 -13.40 21.69
C VAL A 205 -18.34 -12.77 21.83
N LEU A 206 -18.83 -12.10 20.78
CA LEU A 206 -20.19 -11.54 20.77
C LEU A 206 -21.24 -12.63 20.77
N ALA A 207 -21.05 -13.70 20.00
CA ALA A 207 -21.93 -14.87 20.03
C ALA A 207 -21.99 -15.48 21.43
N ALA A 208 -20.84 -15.63 22.12
CA ALA A 208 -20.79 -16.12 23.50
C ALA A 208 -21.61 -15.26 24.46
N ASN A 209 -21.52 -13.94 24.32
CA ASN A 209 -22.19 -12.99 25.21
C ASN A 209 -23.71 -12.94 24.97
N SER A 210 -24.14 -13.09 23.72
CA SER A 210 -25.57 -13.10 23.37
C SER A 210 -26.22 -14.48 23.53
N PHE A 211 -25.43 -15.55 23.60
CA PHE A 211 -25.93 -16.91 23.68
C PHE A 211 -26.23 -17.30 25.14
N GLY A 212 -27.47 -17.69 25.42
CA GLY A 212 -27.95 -17.97 26.78
C GLY A 212 -27.54 -19.33 27.37
N ARG A 213 -26.58 -20.06 26.78
CA ARG A 213 -26.13 -21.37 27.26
C ARG A 213 -24.60 -21.47 27.19
N PHE A 214 -24.02 -22.45 27.86
CA PHE A 214 -22.58 -22.71 27.74
C PHE A 214 -22.24 -23.29 26.36
N PHE A 215 -21.14 -22.80 25.77
CA PHE A 215 -20.58 -23.41 24.56
C PHE A 215 -19.91 -24.75 24.83
N THR A 216 -19.22 -24.85 25.97
CA THR A 216 -18.57 -26.08 26.38
C THR A 216 -19.61 -27.04 26.97
N GLY A 217 -19.61 -28.28 26.49
CA GLY A 217 -20.36 -29.34 27.14
C GLY A 217 -19.64 -29.75 28.41
N GLN A 218 -20.38 -29.81 29.51
CA GLN A 218 -19.86 -30.14 30.83
C GLN A 218 -20.77 -31.17 31.48
N ILE A 219 -20.20 -32.09 32.25
CA ILE A 219 -20.95 -32.97 33.14
C ILE A 219 -20.90 -32.33 34.51
N THR A 220 -22.05 -31.92 35.03
CA THR A 220 -22.18 -31.30 36.35
C THR A 220 -23.06 -32.18 37.23
N ALA A 221 -23.02 -31.96 38.56
CA ALA A 221 -23.92 -32.64 39.49
C ALA A 221 -25.42 -32.40 39.14
N ALA A 222 -25.73 -31.26 38.49
CA ALA A 222 -27.07 -30.92 38.03
C ALA A 222 -27.44 -31.51 36.66
N GLY A 223 -26.57 -32.32 36.05
CA GLY A 223 -26.81 -33.00 34.77
C GLY A 223 -25.78 -32.69 33.69
N LYS A 224 -25.99 -33.32 32.52
CA LYS A 224 -25.14 -33.20 31.34
C LYS A 224 -25.58 -32.01 30.48
N VAL A 225 -24.70 -31.04 30.30
CA VAL A 225 -24.87 -29.97 29.32
C VAL A 225 -24.21 -30.42 28.00
N PRO A 226 -24.96 -30.52 26.89
CA PRO A 226 -24.39 -30.92 25.60
C PRO A 226 -23.54 -29.80 24.99
N LEU A 227 -22.50 -30.21 24.24
CA LEU A 227 -21.70 -29.33 23.41
C LEU A 227 -22.57 -28.67 22.34
N GLN A 228 -22.37 -27.37 22.14
CA GLN A 228 -23.10 -26.62 21.13
C GLN A 228 -22.34 -26.61 19.81
N ARG A 229 -23.09 -26.63 18.70
CA ARG A 229 -22.53 -26.54 17.35
C ARG A 229 -22.55 -25.08 16.94
N CYS A 230 -21.41 -24.62 16.41
CA CYS A 230 -21.29 -23.32 15.77
C CYS A 230 -21.64 -23.43 14.29
#